data_AF-A0A1Y2T2K5-F1
#
_entry.id   AF-A0A1Y2T2K5-F1
#
_cell.length_a   1.000
_cell.length_b   1.000
_cell.length_c   1.000
_cell.angle_alpha   90.00
_cell.angle_beta   90.00
_cell.angle_gamma   90.00
#
_symmetry.space_group_name_H-M   'P 1'
#
loop_
_entity.id
_entity.type
_entity.pdbx_description
1 polymer ?
#
loop_
_entity_poly.entity_id
_entity_poly.type
_entity_poly.pdbx_seq_one_letter_code
_entity_poly.pdbx_strand_id
1 'polypeptide(L)'
;MLVDFRHNPHPLPDELVTQRLEWYGKKADYPIFLLPEKLAFRFKVINEDYCLVSGLLITCISQIVIDIFREVPFEIALPVCEFLARFYRHTVEDIREYLHATNPYWRTESVDYKLSLMDLNSPSHAESFARARLLAAGFQAPQLQTQHENLLYSPDRSRIRTLYNEKTMYTDFEWINVFPNTPQPHLVMEVDGLIKYTDEDMLKSIHVQNSAEVALRDHDRDEALHLVGCRVVHVQFIEALVNDGASMIRKMKLAGVPESPEEEKIERQKLLRAQ
;
A
#
# COMPACT_ATOMS: atom_id res chain seq x y z
N MET A 1 40.16 -15.02 9.61
CA MET A 1 39.25 -16.07 9.10
C MET A 1 37.87 -15.43 8.98
N LEU A 2 37.61 -14.80 7.84
CA LEU A 2 36.40 -14.02 7.55
C LEU A 2 35.34 -14.96 6.97
N VAL A 3 34.14 -14.95 7.54
CA VAL A 3 33.00 -15.75 7.06
C VAL A 3 32.26 -14.93 5.99
N ASP A 4 32.18 -15.48 4.79
CA ASP A 4 31.51 -14.95 3.61
C ASP A 4 29.99 -15.14 3.72
N PHE A 5 29.23 -14.04 3.75
CA PHE A 5 27.75 -14.03 3.81
C PHE A 5 27.09 -13.92 2.42
N ARG A 6 27.69 -14.50 1.38
CA ARG A 6 27.00 -14.73 0.10
C ARG A 6 26.05 -15.93 0.18
N HIS A 7 24.99 -15.81 0.96
CA HIS A 7 23.79 -16.63 0.73
C HIS A 7 23.01 -16.02 -0.43
N ASN A 8 23.23 -16.60 -1.60
CA ASN A 8 22.43 -16.38 -2.78
C ASN A 8 21.10 -17.13 -2.56
N PRO A 9 19.95 -16.47 -2.36
CA PRO A 9 18.69 -17.18 -2.35
C PRO A 9 18.48 -17.67 -3.79
N HIS A 10 18.62 -18.99 -4.00
CA HIS A 10 18.21 -19.59 -5.26
C HIS A 10 16.77 -19.14 -5.54
N PRO A 11 16.45 -18.59 -6.73
CA PRO A 11 15.07 -18.36 -7.09
C PRO A 11 14.32 -19.68 -6.93
N LEU A 12 13.14 -19.61 -6.29
CA LEU A 12 12.27 -20.77 -6.19
C LEU A 12 12.04 -21.31 -7.61
N PRO A 13 12.09 -22.64 -7.83
CA PRO A 13 11.80 -23.21 -9.14
C PRO A 13 10.47 -22.66 -9.67
N ASP A 14 10.40 -22.33 -10.96
CA ASP A 14 9.20 -21.76 -11.60
C ASP A 14 7.94 -22.61 -11.34
N GLU A 15 8.12 -23.92 -11.15
CA GLU A 15 7.07 -24.88 -10.82
C GLU A 15 6.51 -24.69 -9.39
N LEU A 16 7.34 -24.27 -8.43
CA LEU A 16 6.96 -23.93 -7.05
C LEU A 16 6.31 -22.55 -6.96
N VAL A 17 6.75 -21.60 -7.78
CA VAL A 17 6.09 -20.28 -7.93
C VAL A 17 4.72 -20.48 -8.57
N THR A 18 4.62 -21.28 -9.62
CA THR A 18 3.36 -21.62 -10.28
C THR A 18 2.45 -22.42 -9.36
N GLN A 19 2.94 -23.42 -8.63
CA GLN A 19 2.15 -24.13 -7.61
C GLN A 19 1.73 -23.22 -6.46
N ARG A 20 2.54 -22.26 -6.03
CA ARG A 20 2.14 -21.26 -5.04
C ARG A 20 1.11 -20.29 -5.58
N LEU A 21 1.27 -19.79 -6.81
CA LEU A 21 0.29 -18.93 -7.48
C LEU A 21 -1.01 -19.66 -7.77
N GLU A 22 -0.96 -20.94 -8.14
CA GLU A 22 -2.12 -21.81 -8.24
C GLU A 22 -2.70 -22.14 -6.87
N TRP A 23 -1.90 -22.27 -5.82
CA TRP A 23 -2.38 -22.46 -4.45
C TRP A 23 -3.06 -21.19 -3.93
N TYR A 24 -2.51 -20.01 -4.22
CA TYR A 24 -3.11 -18.70 -3.95
C TYR A 24 -4.35 -18.43 -4.82
N GLY A 25 -4.37 -18.89 -6.07
CA GLY A 25 -5.47 -18.71 -7.02
C GLY A 25 -6.60 -19.73 -6.90
N LYS A 26 -6.30 -20.99 -6.53
CA LYS A 26 -7.29 -22.07 -6.33
C LYS A 26 -7.83 -22.15 -4.90
N LYS A 27 -7.17 -21.51 -3.92
CA LYS A 27 -7.70 -21.26 -2.56
C LYS A 27 -7.91 -19.77 -2.28
N ALA A 28 -8.24 -18.99 -3.31
CA ALA A 28 -8.75 -17.63 -3.11
C ALA A 28 -10.13 -17.61 -2.42
N ASP A 29 -10.65 -18.75 -1.93
CA ASP A 29 -11.44 -18.78 -0.70
C ASP A 29 -10.53 -18.42 0.49
N TYR A 30 -10.06 -17.17 0.55
CA TYR A 30 -9.55 -16.61 1.79
C TYR A 30 -10.75 -16.32 2.69
N PRO A 31 -10.97 -17.07 3.79
CA PRO A 31 -12.14 -16.86 4.64
C PRO A 31 -12.04 -15.58 5.50
N ILE A 32 -10.91 -14.85 5.41
CA ILE A 32 -10.61 -13.68 6.23
C ILE A 32 -10.73 -12.37 5.42
N PHE A 33 -10.75 -12.43 4.08
CA PHE A 33 -11.23 -11.30 3.26
C PHE A 33 -12.75 -11.38 3.12
N LEU A 34 -13.46 -11.42 4.26
CA LEU A 34 -14.87 -11.06 4.24
C LEU A 34 -14.93 -9.65 3.67
N LEU A 35 -15.50 -9.50 2.46
CA LEU A 35 -15.82 -8.22 1.84
C LEU A 35 -16.32 -7.29 2.96
N PRO A 36 -15.50 -6.32 3.41
CA PRO A 36 -15.80 -5.56 4.63
C PRO A 36 -17.14 -4.86 4.56
N GLU A 37 -17.55 -4.55 3.33
CA GLU A 37 -18.86 -4.05 2.92
C GLU A 37 -20.03 -4.83 3.51
N LYS A 38 -19.95 -6.16 3.66
CA LYS A 38 -21.03 -6.96 4.26
C LYS A 38 -21.05 -6.91 5.79
N LEU A 39 -19.89 -6.69 6.44
CA LEU A 39 -19.78 -6.51 7.89
C LEU A 39 -20.19 -5.10 8.32
N ALA A 40 -19.92 -4.12 7.46
CA ALA A 40 -20.22 -2.71 7.65
C ALA A 40 -21.68 -2.40 7.99
N PHE A 41 -22.63 -3.10 7.35
CA PHE A 41 -24.06 -2.88 7.52
C PHE A 41 -24.57 -3.16 8.95
N ARG A 42 -23.71 -3.64 9.85
CA ARG A 42 -24.10 -3.99 11.22
C ARG A 42 -23.20 -3.35 12.29
N PHE A 43 -22.45 -2.32 11.93
CA PHE A 43 -21.69 -1.53 12.89
C PHE A 43 -22.56 -0.45 13.55
N LYS A 44 -22.59 -0.41 14.88
CA LYS A 44 -23.27 0.63 15.65
C LYS A 44 -22.40 1.06 16.83
N VAL A 45 -21.98 2.31 16.86
CA VAL A 45 -21.32 2.90 18.04
C VAL A 45 -22.32 2.91 19.21
N ILE A 46 -21.91 2.38 20.37
CA ILE A 46 -22.69 2.52 21.62
C ILE A 46 -22.21 3.74 22.38
N ASN A 47 -20.90 3.84 22.59
CA ASN A 47 -20.20 4.95 23.25
C ASN A 47 -18.72 4.97 22.80
N GLU A 48 -17.89 5.76 23.47
CA GLU A 48 -16.47 5.94 23.15
C GLU A 48 -15.63 4.65 23.30
N ASP A 49 -16.07 3.70 24.12
CA ASP A 49 -15.32 2.48 24.45
C ASP A 49 -15.84 1.23 23.73
N TYR A 50 -17.11 1.24 23.32
CA TYR A 50 -17.79 0.05 22.82
C TYR A 50 -18.61 0.32 21.55
N CYS A 51 -18.61 -0.67 20.67
CA CYS A 51 -19.48 -0.72 19.51
C CYS A 51 -20.10 -2.12 19.34
N LEU A 52 -21.15 -2.21 18.53
CA LEU A 52 -21.76 -3.46 18.13
C LEU A 52 -21.38 -3.76 16.68
N VAL A 53 -20.91 -4.98 16.43
CA VAL A 53 -20.77 -5.53 15.07
C VAL A 53 -21.59 -6.80 14.99
N SER A 54 -22.62 -6.79 14.14
CA SER A 54 -23.55 -7.93 14.03
C SER A 54 -24.20 -8.36 15.35
N GLY A 55 -24.46 -7.40 16.24
CA GLY A 55 -25.04 -7.64 17.56
C GLY A 55 -24.05 -8.13 18.62
N LEU A 56 -22.78 -8.30 18.27
CA LEU A 56 -21.71 -8.61 19.22
C LEU A 56 -21.09 -7.32 19.76
N LEU A 57 -21.02 -7.21 21.07
CA LEU A 57 -20.34 -6.10 21.76
C LEU A 57 -18.83 -6.28 21.61
N ILE A 58 -18.18 -5.30 21.01
CA ILE A 58 -16.73 -5.24 20.82
C ILE A 58 -16.20 -3.87 21.29
N THR A 59 -14.88 -3.75 21.40
CA THR A 59 -14.22 -2.48 21.72
C THR A 59 -14.38 -1.46 20.58
N CYS A 60 -14.18 -0.17 20.87
CA CYS A 60 -14.24 0.88 19.85
C CYS A 60 -13.13 0.74 18.80
N ILE A 61 -13.30 1.39 17.65
CA ILE A 61 -12.36 1.30 16.53
C ILE A 61 -10.96 1.80 16.91
N SER A 62 -10.86 2.88 17.70
CA SER A 62 -9.57 3.38 18.19
C SER A 62 -8.83 2.32 19.02
N GLN A 63 -9.53 1.64 19.94
CA GLN A 63 -8.95 0.56 20.74
C GLN A 63 -8.53 -0.63 19.85
N ILE A 64 -9.36 -1.01 18.87
CA ILE A 64 -9.03 -2.09 17.92
C ILE A 64 -7.76 -1.76 17.14
N VAL A 65 -7.63 -0.54 16.61
CA VAL A 65 -6.42 -0.11 15.88
C VAL A 65 -5.18 -0.16 16.77
N ILE A 66 -5.29 0.33 18.01
CA ILE A 66 -4.21 0.30 19.00
C ILE A 66 -3.79 -1.14 19.30
N ASP A 67 -4.74 -2.04 19.53
CA ASP A 67 -4.45 -3.44 19.83
C ASP A 67 -3.81 -4.15 18.64
N ILE A 68 -4.28 -3.89 17.42
CA ILE A 68 -3.64 -4.42 16.20
C ILE A 68 -2.18 -3.94 16.11
N PHE A 69 -1.89 -2.66 16.34
CA PHE A 69 -0.50 -2.17 16.31
C PHE A 69 0.38 -2.74 17.43
N ARG A 70 -0.18 -3.18 18.55
CA ARG A 70 0.55 -3.81 19.65
C ARG A 70 0.93 -5.25 19.37
N GLU A 71 0.03 -6.00 18.75
CA GLU A 71 0.10 -7.46 18.65
C GLU A 71 0.50 -7.98 17.25
N VAL A 72 0.23 -7.19 16.20
CA VAL A 72 0.41 -7.63 14.81
C VAL A 72 1.68 -7.02 14.20
N PRO A 73 2.45 -7.75 13.37
CA PRO A 73 3.58 -7.18 12.62
C PRO A 73 3.17 -5.95 11.82
N PHE A 74 4.00 -4.92 11.82
CA PHE A 74 3.67 -3.60 11.25
C PHE A 74 3.19 -3.70 9.80
N GLU A 75 3.82 -4.56 9.00
CA GLU A 75 3.51 -4.75 7.58
C GLU A 75 2.09 -5.27 7.34
N ILE A 76 1.57 -6.04 8.30
CA ILE A 76 0.20 -6.57 8.26
C ILE A 76 -0.75 -5.60 8.97
N ALA A 77 -0.31 -4.99 10.06
CA ALA A 77 -1.10 -4.07 10.88
C ALA A 77 -1.50 -2.81 10.10
N LEU A 78 -0.53 -2.13 9.47
CA LEU A 78 -0.75 -0.84 8.79
C LEU A 78 -1.93 -0.87 7.80
N PRO A 79 -1.98 -1.77 6.80
CA PRO A 79 -3.06 -1.76 5.82
C PRO A 79 -4.43 -2.12 6.43
N VAL A 80 -4.48 -2.87 7.53
CA VAL A 80 -5.73 -3.16 8.25
C VAL A 80 -6.18 -1.93 9.04
N CYS A 81 -5.26 -1.28 9.77
CA CYS A 81 -5.55 -0.09 10.57
C CYS A 81 -6.00 1.08 9.69
N GLU A 82 -5.34 1.34 8.56
CA GLU A 82 -5.75 2.41 7.62
C GLU A 82 -7.10 2.12 6.99
N PHE A 83 -7.35 0.86 6.62
CA PHE A 83 -8.65 0.44 6.14
C PHE A 83 -9.74 0.70 7.18
N LEU A 84 -9.56 0.23 8.43
CA LEU A 84 -10.53 0.42 9.50
C LEU A 84 -10.78 1.90 9.81
N ALA A 85 -9.72 2.69 9.95
CA ALA A 85 -9.81 4.12 10.23
C ALA A 85 -10.58 4.85 9.13
N ARG A 86 -10.25 4.61 7.85
CA ARG A 86 -10.98 5.19 6.71
C ARG A 86 -12.44 4.72 6.67
N PHE A 87 -12.66 3.41 6.87
CA PHE A 87 -13.98 2.80 6.79
C PHE A 87 -14.95 3.39 7.82
N TYR A 88 -14.47 3.57 9.05
CA TYR A 88 -15.25 4.12 10.15
C TYR A 88 -15.08 5.63 10.35
N ARG A 89 -14.35 6.30 9.44
CA ARG A 89 -14.10 7.76 9.44
C ARG A 89 -13.44 8.27 10.73
N HIS A 90 -12.53 7.50 11.30
CA HIS A 90 -11.65 7.94 12.38
C HIS A 90 -10.38 8.56 11.79
N THR A 91 -10.00 9.72 12.31
CA THR A 91 -8.70 10.35 11.99
C THR A 91 -7.58 9.70 12.81
N VAL A 92 -6.33 9.93 12.40
CA VAL A 92 -5.16 9.47 13.17
C VAL A 92 -5.13 10.17 14.53
N GLU A 93 -5.52 11.44 14.57
CA GLU A 93 -5.62 12.26 15.77
C GLU A 93 -6.65 11.71 16.76
N ASP A 94 -7.84 11.31 16.31
CA ASP A 94 -8.87 10.68 17.18
C ASP A 94 -8.31 9.43 17.88
N ILE A 95 -7.54 8.62 17.15
CA ILE A 95 -6.96 7.37 17.67
C ILE A 95 -5.82 7.69 18.65
N ARG A 96 -5.00 8.70 18.34
CA ARG A 96 -3.91 9.17 19.21
C ARG A 96 -4.44 9.77 20.51
N GLU A 97 -5.47 10.60 20.45
CA GLU A 97 -6.13 11.15 21.65
C GLU A 97 -6.66 10.02 22.52
N TYR A 98 -7.33 9.02 21.93
CA TYR A 98 -7.81 7.84 22.64
C TYR A 98 -6.66 7.05 23.29
N LEU A 99 -5.55 6.83 22.57
CA LEU A 99 -4.36 6.14 23.09
C LEU A 99 -3.83 6.81 24.36
N HIS A 100 -3.71 8.14 24.36
CA HIS A 100 -3.19 8.88 25.51
C HIS A 100 -4.20 9.03 26.65
N ALA A 101 -5.50 9.05 26.36
CA ALA A 101 -6.55 9.14 27.36
C ALA A 101 -6.76 7.83 28.14
N THR A 102 -6.69 6.68 27.44
CA THR A 102 -7.15 5.41 28.00
C THR A 102 -6.03 4.46 28.43
N ASN A 103 -4.82 4.58 27.85
CA ASN A 103 -3.84 3.51 27.97
C ASN A 103 -2.36 3.97 27.95
N PRO A 104 -1.89 4.70 28.99
CA PRO A 104 -0.59 5.36 28.95
C PRO A 104 0.64 4.45 29.17
N TYR A 105 0.49 3.14 29.43
CA TYR A 105 1.62 2.35 29.95
C TYR A 105 2.15 1.23 29.03
N TRP A 106 1.30 0.51 28.28
CA TRP A 106 1.80 -0.59 27.44
C TRP A 106 2.11 -0.11 26.02
N ARG A 107 3.42 -0.01 25.69
CA ARG A 107 3.94 0.27 24.33
C ARG A 107 3.37 1.52 23.66
N THR A 108 2.94 2.50 24.44
CA THR A 108 2.35 3.75 23.93
C THR A 108 3.26 4.44 22.92
N GLU A 109 4.57 4.51 23.19
CA GLU A 109 5.58 5.08 22.26
C GLU A 109 5.61 4.34 20.91
N SER A 110 5.62 3.00 20.91
CA SER A 110 5.64 2.20 19.67
C SER A 110 4.34 2.35 18.89
N VAL A 111 3.19 2.37 19.56
CA VAL A 111 1.88 2.55 18.91
C VAL A 111 1.78 3.96 18.34
N ASP A 112 2.14 4.99 19.10
CA ASP A 112 2.11 6.38 18.64
C ASP A 112 3.03 6.59 17.43
N TYR A 113 4.21 5.96 17.44
CA TYR A 113 5.10 5.93 16.28
C TYR A 113 4.46 5.24 15.07
N LYS A 114 3.82 4.08 15.25
CA LYS A 114 3.12 3.39 14.14
C LYS A 114 1.93 4.21 13.61
N LEU A 115 1.23 4.93 14.48
CA LEU A 115 0.15 5.86 14.11
C LEU A 115 0.70 7.02 13.28
N SER A 116 1.90 7.53 13.56
CA SER A 116 2.51 8.60 12.75
C SER A 116 2.89 8.18 11.33
N LEU A 117 2.98 6.86 11.09
CA LEU A 117 3.21 6.28 9.76
C LEU A 117 1.92 5.95 9.00
N MET A 118 0.76 6.09 9.64
CA MET A 118 -0.53 5.96 8.95
C MET A 118 -0.76 7.15 8.04
N ASP A 119 -1.27 6.89 6.86
CA ASP A 119 -1.84 7.92 6.01
C ASP A 119 -3.04 7.39 5.24
N LEU A 120 -4.18 7.95 5.61
CA LEU A 120 -5.51 7.49 5.20
C LEU A 120 -5.81 7.75 3.72
N ASN A 121 -4.94 8.48 3.02
CA ASN A 121 -5.06 8.72 1.58
C ASN A 121 -4.68 7.50 0.74
N SER A 122 -4.06 6.45 1.31
CA SER A 122 -3.79 5.22 0.56
C SER A 122 -5.10 4.52 0.18
N PRO A 123 -5.50 4.49 -1.11
CA PRO A 123 -6.81 4.00 -1.52
C PRO A 123 -6.98 2.49 -1.32
N SER A 124 -5.89 1.71 -1.41
CA SER A 124 -5.95 0.25 -1.45
C SER A 124 -5.10 -0.44 -0.37
N HIS A 125 -5.53 -1.64 0.01
CA HIS A 125 -4.79 -2.49 0.94
C HIS A 125 -3.40 -2.87 0.39
N ALA A 126 -3.30 -3.07 -0.93
CA ALA A 126 -2.06 -3.45 -1.59
C ALA A 126 -1.01 -2.34 -1.50
N GLU A 127 -1.42 -1.09 -1.72
CA GLU A 127 -0.57 0.09 -1.57
C GLU A 127 -0.15 0.29 -0.11
N SER A 128 -1.08 0.28 0.85
CA SER A 128 -0.75 0.37 2.28
C SER A 128 0.26 -0.72 2.71
N PHE A 129 0.10 -1.95 2.21
CA PHE A 129 1.02 -3.06 2.50
C PHE A 129 2.40 -2.85 1.86
N ALA A 130 2.45 -2.46 0.59
CA ALA A 130 3.70 -2.14 -0.10
C ALA A 130 4.44 -0.99 0.59
N ARG A 131 3.72 0.05 1.02
CA ARG A 131 4.27 1.15 1.82
C ARG A 131 4.86 0.66 3.13
N ALA A 132 4.12 -0.17 3.87
CA ALA A 132 4.61 -0.69 5.14
C ALA A 132 5.94 -1.44 4.97
N ARG A 133 6.08 -2.21 3.88
CA ARG A 133 7.32 -2.90 3.49
C ARG A 133 8.43 -1.92 3.14
N LEU A 134 8.15 -0.85 2.40
CA LEU A 134 9.15 0.18 2.08
C LEU A 134 9.67 0.88 3.35
N LEU A 135 8.75 1.27 4.25
CA LEU A 135 9.09 1.89 5.52
C LEU A 135 9.92 0.95 6.37
N ALA A 136 9.50 -0.30 6.54
CA ALA A 136 10.25 -1.32 7.29
C ALA A 136 11.64 -1.60 6.70
N ALA A 137 11.80 -1.48 5.37
CA ALA A 137 13.08 -1.63 4.68
C ALA A 137 14.01 -0.40 4.83
N GLY A 138 13.54 0.69 5.43
CA GLY A 138 14.34 1.89 5.69
C GLY A 138 14.36 2.92 4.56
N PHE A 139 13.42 2.85 3.62
CA PHE A 139 13.24 3.91 2.62
C PHE A 139 12.54 5.14 3.22
N GLN A 140 12.75 6.30 2.61
CA GLN A 140 11.97 7.51 2.95
C GLN A 140 10.50 7.29 2.60
N ALA A 141 9.61 7.86 3.41
CA ALA A 141 8.18 7.81 3.13
C ALA A 141 7.87 8.52 1.79
N PRO A 142 7.18 7.87 0.85
CA PRO A 142 6.71 8.50 -0.38
C PRO A 142 5.55 9.47 -0.12
N GLN A 143 5.34 10.41 -1.04
CA GLN A 143 4.05 11.09 -1.18
C GLN A 143 3.05 10.14 -1.83
N LEU A 144 1.81 10.14 -1.34
CA LEU A 144 0.75 9.28 -1.87
C LEU A 144 -0.18 10.05 -2.80
N GLN A 145 -0.69 9.35 -3.82
CA GLN A 145 -1.78 9.83 -4.67
C GLN A 145 -1.46 11.22 -5.24
N THR A 146 -0.21 11.44 -5.67
CA THR A 146 0.20 12.73 -6.19
C THR A 146 -0.42 12.97 -7.56
N GLN A 147 -0.96 14.17 -7.74
CA GLN A 147 -1.64 14.56 -8.97
C GLN A 147 -0.66 15.20 -9.96
N HIS A 148 -0.66 14.72 -11.20
CA HIS A 148 0.07 15.29 -12.33
C HIS A 148 -0.88 15.77 -13.42
N GLU A 149 -0.48 16.81 -14.16
CA GLU A 149 -1.18 17.21 -15.38
C GLU A 149 -1.00 16.14 -16.47
N ASN A 150 -2.08 15.81 -17.19
CA ASN A 150 -1.99 14.90 -18.31
C ASN A 150 -1.74 15.66 -19.62
N LEU A 151 -0.48 15.67 -20.08
CA LEU A 151 -0.10 16.34 -21.33
C LEU A 151 -0.67 15.68 -22.59
N LEU A 152 -1.21 14.46 -22.48
CA LEU A 152 -1.93 13.79 -23.57
C LEU A 152 -3.42 14.14 -23.59
N TYR A 153 -3.93 14.92 -22.64
CA TYR A 153 -5.34 15.30 -22.59
C TYR A 153 -5.78 16.02 -23.88
N SER A 154 -6.86 15.53 -24.48
CA SER A 154 -7.47 16.06 -25.69
C SER A 154 -8.99 16.07 -25.54
N PRO A 155 -9.62 17.25 -25.34
CA PRO A 155 -11.06 17.35 -25.05
C PRO A 155 -11.97 16.85 -26.20
N ASP A 156 -11.44 16.74 -27.41
CA ASP A 156 -12.20 16.38 -28.62
C ASP A 156 -12.28 14.86 -28.88
N ARG A 157 -11.65 14.01 -28.04
CA ARG A 157 -11.52 12.56 -28.28
C ARG A 157 -12.58 11.72 -27.56
N SER A 158 -13.75 11.53 -28.17
CA SER A 158 -14.79 10.56 -27.75
C SER A 158 -15.40 10.77 -26.35
N ARG A 159 -16.57 10.14 -26.07
CA ARG A 159 -17.25 10.19 -24.77
C ARG A 159 -16.80 9.08 -23.79
N ILE A 160 -15.88 8.21 -24.20
CA ILE A 160 -15.42 7.09 -23.38
C ILE A 160 -14.27 7.58 -22.51
N ARG A 161 -14.27 7.21 -21.22
CA ARG A 161 -13.17 7.57 -20.30
C ARG A 161 -11.90 6.84 -20.74
N THR A 162 -11.01 7.57 -21.40
CA THR A 162 -9.67 7.13 -21.82
C THR A 162 -8.66 8.06 -21.16
N LEU A 163 -7.37 7.67 -21.14
CA LEU A 163 -6.30 8.56 -20.66
C LEU A 163 -6.40 9.94 -21.34
N TYR A 164 -6.66 9.98 -22.64
CA TYR A 164 -6.82 11.21 -23.42
C TYR A 164 -7.98 12.12 -22.97
N ASN A 165 -8.90 11.64 -22.14
CA ASN A 165 -10.04 12.42 -21.63
C ASN A 165 -9.93 12.77 -20.15
N GLU A 166 -8.86 12.32 -19.48
CA GLU A 166 -8.58 12.70 -18.09
C GLU A 166 -7.57 13.84 -18.07
N LYS A 167 -7.93 14.95 -17.42
CA LYS A 167 -7.04 16.12 -17.30
C LYS A 167 -5.85 15.86 -16.40
N THR A 168 -5.96 14.88 -15.51
CA THR A 168 -5.03 14.66 -14.41
C THR A 168 -4.81 13.17 -14.23
N MET A 169 -3.57 12.81 -13.90
CA MET A 169 -3.19 11.46 -13.51
C MET A 169 -2.82 11.47 -12.03
N TYR A 170 -3.05 10.36 -11.33
CA TYR A 170 -2.66 10.18 -9.93
C TYR A 170 -1.70 9.03 -9.84
N THR A 171 -0.58 9.18 -9.14
CA THR A 171 0.42 8.13 -8.94
C THR A 171 0.29 7.51 -7.56
N ASP A 172 0.54 6.21 -7.42
CA ASP A 172 0.40 5.56 -6.11
C ASP A 172 1.41 6.10 -5.10
N PHE A 173 2.67 6.19 -5.51
CA PHE A 173 3.79 6.67 -4.69
C PHE A 173 4.73 7.57 -5.49
N GLU A 174 5.14 8.70 -4.91
CA GLU A 174 6.11 9.60 -5.52
C GLU A 174 7.21 10.03 -4.54
N TRP A 175 8.44 10.05 -5.04
CA TRP A 175 9.55 10.78 -4.43
C TRP A 175 9.98 11.91 -5.38
N ILE A 176 9.88 13.15 -4.88
CA ILE A 176 10.15 14.36 -5.66
C ILE A 176 11.66 14.64 -5.72
N ASN A 177 12.14 15.01 -6.90
CA ASN A 177 13.52 15.49 -7.13
C ASN A 177 14.62 14.52 -6.66
N VAL A 178 14.39 13.22 -6.85
CA VAL A 178 15.38 12.15 -6.58
C VAL A 178 16.55 12.22 -7.55
N PHE A 179 16.31 12.61 -8.80
CA PHE A 179 17.33 12.71 -9.84
C PHE A 179 17.52 14.16 -10.30
N PRO A 180 18.11 15.02 -9.45
CA PRO A 180 18.28 16.42 -9.78
C PRO A 180 19.10 16.57 -11.06
N ASN A 181 18.73 17.54 -11.90
CA ASN A 181 19.37 17.84 -13.18
C ASN A 181 19.19 16.75 -14.27
N THR A 182 18.24 15.84 -14.12
CA THR A 182 17.82 14.94 -15.20
C THR A 182 16.48 15.40 -15.80
N PRO A 183 16.12 14.98 -17.02
CA PRO A 183 14.80 15.24 -17.58
C PRO A 183 13.65 14.60 -16.78
N GLN A 184 13.96 13.64 -15.90
CA GLN A 184 12.99 12.93 -15.07
C GLN A 184 13.38 13.03 -13.59
N PRO A 185 13.23 14.21 -12.96
CA PRO A 185 13.68 14.42 -11.60
C PRO A 185 12.87 13.63 -10.56
N HIS A 186 11.65 13.21 -10.89
CA HIS A 186 10.74 12.50 -9.98
C HIS A 186 10.85 10.99 -10.17
N LEU A 187 10.70 10.23 -9.08
CA LEU A 187 10.54 8.78 -9.13
C LEU A 187 9.13 8.41 -8.68
N VAL A 188 8.41 7.68 -9.53
CA VAL A 188 7.07 7.17 -9.27
C VAL A 188 7.13 5.66 -9.14
N MET A 189 6.43 5.11 -8.14
CA MET A 189 6.16 3.68 -8.06
C MET A 189 4.66 3.44 -8.19
N GLU A 190 4.27 2.54 -9.09
CA GLU A 190 2.89 2.08 -9.28
C GLU A 190 2.76 0.64 -8.77
N VAL A 191 1.72 0.35 -8.00
CA VAL A 191 1.46 -0.99 -7.46
C VAL A 191 0.40 -1.71 -8.28
N ASP A 192 0.86 -2.67 -9.06
CA ASP A 192 0.01 -3.46 -9.93
C ASP A 192 -0.59 -4.67 -9.20
N GLY A 193 -1.92 -4.70 -9.10
CA GLY A 193 -2.66 -5.87 -8.65
C GLY A 193 -3.02 -6.79 -9.82
N LEU A 194 -2.86 -8.11 -9.67
CA LEU A 194 -3.23 -9.09 -10.71
C LEU A 194 -4.74 -9.06 -11.06
N ILE A 195 -5.58 -8.67 -10.10
CA ILE A 195 -7.04 -8.62 -10.25
C ILE A 195 -7.45 -7.74 -11.44
N LYS A 196 -6.71 -6.66 -11.75
CA LYS A 196 -7.02 -5.74 -12.86
C LYS A 196 -6.96 -6.37 -14.25
N TYR A 197 -6.34 -7.54 -14.37
CA TYR A 197 -6.18 -8.25 -15.65
C TYR A 197 -7.10 -9.47 -15.78
N THR A 198 -7.62 -9.99 -14.68
CA THR A 198 -8.34 -11.27 -14.65
C THR A 198 -9.80 -11.16 -14.25
N ASP A 199 -10.16 -10.12 -13.50
CA ASP A 199 -11.52 -9.95 -12.98
C ASP A 199 -12.42 -9.27 -14.01
N GLU A 200 -13.46 -9.98 -14.46
CA GLU A 200 -14.39 -9.46 -15.48
C GLU A 200 -15.17 -8.22 -15.01
N ASP A 201 -15.49 -8.12 -13.73
CA ASP A 201 -16.24 -6.98 -13.19
C ASP A 201 -15.34 -5.76 -13.08
N MET A 202 -14.06 -5.96 -12.75
CA MET A 202 -13.05 -4.92 -12.83
C MET A 202 -12.86 -4.45 -14.27
N LEU A 203 -12.68 -5.37 -15.25
CA LEU A 203 -12.56 -5.01 -16.67
C LEU A 203 -13.78 -4.23 -17.19
N LYS A 204 -14.99 -4.62 -16.79
CA LYS A 204 -16.23 -3.88 -17.09
C LYS A 204 -16.21 -2.49 -16.45
N SER A 205 -15.79 -2.36 -15.19
CA SER A 205 -15.77 -1.08 -14.47
C SER A 205 -14.83 -0.05 -15.11
N ILE A 206 -13.69 -0.50 -15.65
CA ILE A 206 -12.72 0.35 -16.37
C ILE A 206 -13.00 0.43 -17.88
N HIS A 207 -14.14 -0.11 -18.36
CA HIS A 207 -14.59 -0.02 -19.75
C HIS A 207 -13.53 -0.51 -20.76
N VAL A 208 -12.87 -1.63 -20.46
CA VAL A 208 -11.93 -2.32 -21.35
C VAL A 208 -12.49 -3.69 -21.72
N GLN A 209 -12.24 -4.14 -22.93
CA GLN A 209 -12.78 -5.41 -23.43
C GLN A 209 -11.88 -6.60 -23.10
N ASN A 210 -10.59 -6.38 -22.87
CA ASN A 210 -9.61 -7.42 -22.61
C ASN A 210 -8.36 -6.88 -21.90
N SER A 211 -7.52 -7.80 -21.43
CA SER A 211 -6.27 -7.47 -20.73
C SER A 211 -5.24 -6.75 -21.59
N ALA A 212 -5.25 -6.93 -22.92
CA ALA A 212 -4.34 -6.21 -23.81
C ALA A 212 -4.66 -4.71 -23.86
N GLU A 213 -5.95 -4.34 -23.79
CA GLU A 213 -6.36 -2.94 -23.71
C GLU A 213 -5.94 -2.30 -22.37
N VAL A 214 -5.98 -3.06 -21.26
CA VAL A 214 -5.43 -2.60 -19.97
C VAL A 214 -3.94 -2.32 -20.09
N ALA A 215 -3.18 -3.25 -20.68
CA ALA A 215 -1.73 -3.10 -20.85
C ALA A 215 -1.38 -1.89 -21.73
N LEU A 216 -2.15 -1.63 -22.80
CA LEU A 216 -1.96 -0.44 -23.63
C LEU A 216 -2.27 0.85 -22.87
N ARG A 217 -3.32 0.89 -22.06
CA ARG A 217 -3.64 2.06 -21.23
C ARG A 217 -2.61 2.33 -20.15
N ASP A 218 -2.10 1.28 -19.51
CA ASP A 218 -1.00 1.39 -18.55
C ASP A 218 0.24 1.95 -19.26
N HIS A 219 0.56 1.45 -20.46
CA HIS A 219 1.67 1.97 -21.26
C HIS A 219 1.52 3.45 -21.65
N ASP A 220 0.35 3.85 -22.17
CA ASP A 220 0.07 5.25 -22.51
C ASP A 220 0.20 6.15 -21.27
N ARG A 221 -0.23 5.66 -20.10
CA ARG A 221 -0.11 6.37 -18.82
C ARG A 221 1.35 6.54 -18.42
N ASP A 222 2.18 5.51 -18.57
CA ASP A 222 3.61 5.60 -18.32
C ASP A 222 4.27 6.63 -19.23
N GLU A 223 3.93 6.64 -20.52
CA GLU A 223 4.42 7.65 -21.46
C GLU A 223 4.03 9.07 -21.01
N ALA A 224 2.77 9.27 -20.60
CA ALA A 224 2.31 10.56 -20.09
C ALA A 224 3.06 10.99 -18.81
N LEU A 225 3.33 10.06 -17.89
CA LEU A 225 4.14 10.31 -16.69
C LEU A 225 5.60 10.65 -17.05
N HIS A 226 6.18 9.97 -18.03
CA HIS A 226 7.52 10.30 -18.53
C HIS A 226 7.58 11.72 -19.12
N LEU A 227 6.53 12.16 -19.82
CA LEU A 227 6.46 13.50 -20.40
C LEU A 227 6.41 14.62 -19.34
N VAL A 228 5.88 14.33 -18.14
CA VAL A 228 5.89 15.27 -17.00
C VAL A 228 7.09 15.10 -16.08
N GLY A 229 8.14 14.39 -16.54
CA GLY A 229 9.40 14.28 -15.81
C GLY A 229 9.39 13.26 -14.68
N CYS A 230 8.52 12.25 -14.74
CA CYS A 230 8.57 11.12 -13.83
C CYS A 230 9.36 9.97 -14.44
N ARG A 231 10.11 9.24 -13.63
CA ARG A 231 10.57 7.88 -13.93
C ARG A 231 9.63 6.90 -13.24
N VAL A 232 9.01 5.99 -13.99
CA VAL A 232 8.01 5.07 -13.44
C VAL A 232 8.64 3.70 -13.15
N VAL A 233 8.29 3.11 -12.00
CA VAL A 233 8.68 1.76 -11.60
C VAL A 233 7.45 0.97 -11.18
N HIS A 234 7.17 -0.11 -11.91
CA HIS A 234 6.06 -1.01 -11.59
C HIS A 234 6.48 -2.08 -10.60
N VAL A 235 5.69 -2.22 -9.54
CA VAL A 235 5.80 -3.28 -8.55
C VAL A 235 4.53 -4.11 -8.58
N GLN A 236 4.66 -5.41 -8.81
CA GLN A 236 3.52 -6.31 -8.68
C GLN A 236 3.25 -6.56 -7.20
N PHE A 237 1.99 -6.57 -6.75
CA PHE A 237 1.67 -6.78 -5.33
C PHE A 237 2.30 -8.07 -4.75
N ILE A 238 2.42 -9.12 -5.58
CA ILE A 238 3.07 -10.38 -5.19
C ILE A 238 4.54 -10.20 -4.78
N GLU A 239 5.24 -9.21 -5.36
CA GLU A 239 6.64 -8.90 -5.04
C GLU A 239 6.79 -8.28 -3.65
N ALA A 240 5.76 -7.57 -3.16
CA ALA A 240 5.70 -7.06 -1.79
C ALA A 240 5.32 -8.18 -0.80
N LEU A 241 4.43 -9.07 -1.22
CA LEU A 241 3.86 -10.13 -0.37
C LEU A 241 4.85 -11.27 -0.09
N VAL A 242 5.57 -11.73 -1.12
CA VAL A 242 6.42 -12.94 -1.03
C VAL A 242 7.82 -12.60 -0.55
N ASN A 243 8.43 -13.52 0.22
CA ASN A 243 9.81 -13.42 0.72
C ASN A 243 10.09 -12.06 1.39
N ASP A 244 9.15 -11.59 2.21
CA ASP A 244 9.22 -10.32 2.93
C ASP A 244 9.50 -9.09 2.05
N GLY A 245 9.01 -9.11 0.81
CA GLY A 245 9.18 -7.99 -0.10
C GLY A 245 10.57 -7.90 -0.73
N ALA A 246 11.44 -8.92 -0.57
CA ALA A 246 12.84 -8.82 -0.97
C ALA A 246 13.06 -8.42 -2.44
N SER A 247 12.20 -8.92 -3.36
CA SER A 247 12.27 -8.56 -4.78
C SER A 247 11.87 -7.10 -5.01
N MET A 248 10.75 -6.67 -4.41
CA MET A 248 10.31 -5.27 -4.44
C MET A 248 11.39 -4.34 -3.88
N ILE A 249 11.94 -4.64 -2.69
CA ILE A 249 12.97 -3.84 -2.04
C ILE A 249 14.21 -3.72 -2.93
N ARG A 250 14.67 -4.83 -3.53
CA ARG A 250 15.80 -4.80 -4.46
C ARG A 250 15.51 -3.93 -5.67
N LYS A 251 14.31 -4.04 -6.25
CA LYS A 251 13.86 -3.21 -7.37
C LYS A 251 13.89 -1.73 -7.01
N MET A 252 13.36 -1.36 -5.83
CA MET A 252 13.37 0.02 -5.36
C MET A 252 14.78 0.58 -5.09
N LYS A 253 15.70 -0.25 -4.58
CA LYS A 253 17.11 0.14 -4.45
C LYS A 253 17.76 0.42 -5.80
N LEU A 254 17.53 -0.44 -6.78
CA LEU A 254 18.06 -0.27 -8.14
C LEU A 254 17.43 0.94 -8.84
N ALA A 255 16.16 1.21 -8.57
CA ALA A 255 15.47 2.39 -9.06
C ALA A 255 16.03 3.69 -8.50
N GLY A 256 16.71 3.65 -7.35
CA GLY A 256 17.28 4.82 -6.69
C GLY A 256 16.34 5.49 -5.68
N VAL A 257 15.37 4.75 -5.11
CA VAL A 257 14.53 5.28 -4.03
C VAL A 257 15.42 5.76 -2.87
N PRO A 258 15.22 6.97 -2.35
CA PRO A 258 16.03 7.49 -1.28
C PRO A 258 15.82 6.70 0.01
N GLU A 259 16.91 6.40 0.70
CA GLU A 259 16.88 5.78 2.02
C GLU A 259 16.73 6.85 3.11
N SER A 260 16.05 6.52 4.20
CA SER A 260 15.99 7.37 5.39
C SER A 260 17.38 7.53 6.03
N PRO A 261 17.63 8.61 6.77
CA PRO A 261 18.82 8.74 7.59
C PRO A 261 19.01 7.54 8.52
N GLU A 262 20.26 7.18 8.82
CA GLU A 262 20.56 5.96 9.58
C GLU A 262 19.95 5.98 10.99
N GLU A 263 19.93 7.14 11.65
CA GLU A 263 19.30 7.32 12.95
C GLU A 263 17.80 7.00 12.91
N GLU A 264 17.10 7.51 11.89
CA GLU A 264 15.68 7.23 11.67
C GLU A 264 15.44 5.74 11.39
N LYS A 265 16.32 5.09 10.61
CA LYS A 265 16.21 3.65 10.34
C LYS A 265 16.35 2.82 11.61
N ILE A 266 17.31 3.15 12.49
CA ILE A 266 17.53 2.46 13.76
C ILE A 266 16.31 2.63 14.67
N GLU A 267 15.81 3.85 14.81
CA GLU A 267 14.63 4.15 15.60
C GLU A 267 13.40 3.42 15.06
N ARG A 268 13.16 3.48 13.74
CA ARG A 268 12.09 2.78 13.06
C ARG A 268 12.16 1.28 13.30
N GLN A 269 13.33 0.65 13.13
CA GLN A 269 13.50 -0.79 13.39
C GLN A 269 13.19 -1.17 14.83
N LYS A 270 13.60 -0.34 15.80
CA LYS A 270 13.29 -0.54 17.23
C LYS A 270 11.78 -0.46 17.47
N LEU A 271 11.12 0.60 17.00
CA LEU A 271 9.72 0.89 17.31
C LEU A 271 8.73 0.01 16.52
N LEU A 272 9.06 -0.39 15.29
CA LEU A 272 8.24 -1.30 14.50
C LEU A 272 8.25 -2.74 15.04
N ARG A 273 9.40 -3.19 15.58
CA ARG A 273 9.58 -4.56 16.11
C ARG A 273 9.17 -4.73 17.57
N ALA A 274 8.79 -3.67 18.26
CA ALA A 274 8.28 -3.77 19.63
C ALA A 274 6.91 -4.49 19.62
N GLN A 275 6.98 -5.80 19.92
CA GLN A 275 5.88 -6.78 20.06
C GLN A 275 6.05 -7.61 21.32
#